data_AF-A0AAU5HWD7-F1
#
_entry.id   AF-A0AAU5HWD7-F1
#
_cell.length_a   1.000
_cell.length_b   1.000
_cell.length_c   1.000
_cell.angle_alpha   90.00
_cell.angle_beta   90.00
_cell.angle_gamma   90.00
#
_symmetry.space_group_name_H-M   'P 1'
#
loop_
_entity.id
_entity.type
_entity.pdbx_description
1 polymer ?
#
loop_
_entity_poly.entity_id
_entity_poly.type
_entity_poly.pdbx_seq_one_letter_code
_entity_poly.pdbx_strand_id
1 'polypeptide(L)'
;MRVAPGAEDEGPAGEFGGDEDPFVAGVFVRVAAVAVGVDIVAEVALGTDLALDLAVLRARGTISAYANDGGKPVELDVPQSMVLNARLQFLVLYTAGPEALAAAVDDVAAAVRDGALPLGEEHGLPLVRFPLDRTADAHQAVESGTIGKVLVSIMERPPADRSANTAP
;
A
#
# COMPACT_ATOMS: atom_id res chain seq x y z
N MET A 1 -7.36 -34.53 20.70
CA MET A 1 -6.21 -33.70 20.29
C MET A 1 -5.21 -34.62 19.59
N ARG A 2 -5.16 -34.57 18.26
CA ARG A 2 -4.27 -35.40 17.44
C ARG A 2 -3.67 -34.48 16.39
N VAL A 3 -2.36 -34.28 16.46
CA VAL A 3 -1.57 -33.52 15.49
C VAL A 3 -1.21 -34.48 14.36
N ALA A 4 -1.45 -34.08 13.11
CA ALA A 4 -0.95 -34.78 11.93
C ALA A 4 0.44 -34.21 11.57
N PRO A 5 1.42 -35.03 11.15
CA PRO A 5 2.70 -34.54 10.67
C PRO A 5 2.65 -34.33 9.14
N GLY A 6 3.27 -33.25 8.69
CA GLY A 6 3.44 -32.92 7.27
C GLY A 6 4.26 -31.64 7.18
N ALA A 7 5.53 -31.72 7.57
CA ALA A 7 6.51 -30.68 7.25
C ALA A 7 6.95 -30.91 5.81
N GLU A 8 6.40 -30.12 4.89
CA GLU A 8 7.02 -29.92 3.59
C GLU A 8 8.06 -28.81 3.73
N ASP A 9 9.21 -29.07 3.14
CA ASP A 9 10.46 -28.33 3.20
C ASP A 9 10.29 -26.99 2.46
N GLU A 10 9.89 -25.93 3.18
CA GLU A 10 9.95 -24.57 2.69
C GLU A 10 11.40 -24.09 2.78
N GLY A 11 12.04 -23.96 1.61
CA GLY A 11 13.39 -23.40 1.46
C GLY A 11 13.55 -22.03 2.12
N PRO A 12 14.79 -21.56 2.33
CA PRO A 12 15.06 -20.42 3.18
C PRO A 12 14.28 -19.19 2.72
N ALA A 13 13.55 -18.59 3.66
CA ALA A 13 12.98 -17.26 3.52
C ALA A 13 14.09 -16.32 3.02
N GLY A 14 13.89 -15.74 1.84
CA GLY A 14 14.87 -14.83 1.24
C GLY A 14 15.21 -13.70 2.20
N GLU A 15 16.50 -13.39 2.32
CA GLU A 15 16.97 -12.22 3.05
C GLU A 15 16.32 -10.95 2.47
N PHE A 16 15.49 -10.27 3.27
CA PHE A 16 15.04 -8.92 2.97
C PHE A 16 16.20 -7.97 3.27
N GLY A 17 16.88 -7.53 2.21
CA GLY A 17 18.05 -6.64 2.27
C GLY A 17 17.71 -5.32 2.99
N GLY A 18 18.59 -4.92 3.91
CA GLY A 18 18.40 -3.82 4.84
C GLY A 18 18.99 -2.47 4.42
N ASP A 19 18.85 -2.08 3.14
CA ASP A 19 19.14 -0.72 2.70
C ASP A 19 17.85 -0.12 2.14
N GLU A 20 17.48 1.08 2.60
CA GLU A 20 16.18 1.75 2.41
C GLU A 20 15.52 1.45 1.06
N ASP A 21 14.44 0.66 1.09
CA ASP A 21 13.74 0.19 -0.10
C ASP A 21 13.01 1.39 -0.75
N PRO A 22 13.49 1.96 -1.88
CA PRO A 22 12.90 3.16 -2.47
C PRO A 22 11.59 2.86 -3.22
N PHE A 23 11.14 1.60 -3.20
CA PHE A 23 10.03 1.11 -4.00
C PHE A 23 8.65 1.34 -3.37
N VAL A 24 8.59 1.76 -2.11
CA VAL A 24 7.31 2.06 -1.45
C VAL A 24 6.96 3.54 -1.61
N ALA A 25 6.45 3.89 -2.80
CA ALA A 25 5.59 5.06 -2.94
C ALA A 25 4.23 4.76 -2.28
N GLY A 26 4.24 4.70 -0.95
CA GLY A 26 3.08 4.50 -0.10
C GLY A 26 2.13 5.69 -0.21
N VAL A 27 0.83 5.40 -0.19
CA VAL A 27 -0.17 6.43 0.07
C VAL A 27 0.03 6.86 1.52
N PHE A 28 0.78 7.93 1.75
CA PHE A 28 0.87 8.57 3.06
C PHE A 28 -0.47 9.25 3.37
N VAL A 29 -1.38 8.54 4.02
CA VAL A 29 -2.52 9.19 4.66
C VAL A 29 -1.98 9.88 5.91
N ARG A 30 -1.67 11.18 5.79
CA ARG A 30 -1.51 12.04 6.97
C ARG A 30 -2.85 12.06 7.71
N VAL A 31 -2.97 11.29 8.78
CA VAL A 31 -4.12 11.31 9.68
C VAL A 31 -4.08 12.62 10.48
N ALA A 32 -4.62 13.69 9.90
CA ALA A 32 -4.93 14.90 10.65
C ALA A 32 -6.13 14.61 11.55
N ALA A 33 -5.86 14.35 12.83
CA ALA A 33 -6.81 14.30 13.95
C ALA A 33 -8.23 13.82 13.56
N VAL A 34 -8.38 12.52 13.33
CA VAL A 34 -9.71 11.92 13.17
C VAL A 34 -10.36 11.85 14.55
N ALA A 35 -11.33 12.72 14.81
CA ALA A 35 -12.06 12.76 16.10
C ALA A 35 -12.78 11.44 16.44
N VAL A 36 -12.85 10.50 15.49
CA VAL A 36 -13.60 9.23 15.57
C VAL A 36 -12.67 7.99 15.53
N GLY A 37 -11.34 8.18 15.39
CA GLY A 37 -10.40 7.08 15.13
C GLY A 37 -10.57 6.46 13.73
N VAL A 38 -9.62 5.62 13.32
CA VAL A 38 -9.58 4.99 11.98
C VAL A 38 -9.99 3.53 11.99
N ASP A 39 -10.79 3.11 11.00
CA ASP A 39 -11.26 1.74 10.81
C ASP A 39 -10.15 0.78 10.39
N ILE A 40 -9.30 1.25 9.47
CA ILE A 40 -8.27 0.45 8.79
C ILE A 40 -7.02 1.33 8.64
N VAL A 41 -5.87 0.76 9.00
CA VAL A 41 -4.55 1.31 8.73
C VAL A 41 -3.87 0.42 7.69
N ALA A 42 -3.31 1.03 6.64
CA ALA A 42 -2.44 0.35 5.69
C ALA A 42 -0.99 0.69 6.07
N GLU A 43 -0.26 -0.32 6.55
CA GLU A 43 0.97 -0.12 7.32
C GLU A 43 2.21 -0.64 6.57
N VAL A 44 3.29 0.14 6.63
CA VAL A 44 4.53 -0.06 5.86
C VAL A 44 5.76 -0.19 6.74
N ALA A 45 5.80 0.52 7.87
CA ALA A 45 6.87 0.58 8.85
C ALA A 45 6.38 0.12 10.23
N LEU A 46 5.74 -1.07 10.29
CA LEU A 46 5.02 -1.56 11.48
C LEU A 46 5.83 -1.47 12.79
N GLY A 47 7.12 -1.81 12.77
CA GLY A 47 7.98 -1.73 13.94
C GLY A 47 8.23 -0.31 14.44
N THR A 48 8.13 0.70 13.56
CA THR A 48 8.23 2.11 13.92
C THR A 48 6.88 2.69 14.35
N ASP A 49 5.80 2.34 13.66
CA ASP A 49 4.53 3.09 13.73
C ASP A 49 3.41 2.41 14.55
N LEU A 50 3.56 1.15 14.98
CA LEU A 50 2.50 0.40 15.68
C LEU A 50 1.91 1.13 16.90
N ALA A 51 2.73 1.85 17.67
CA ALA A 51 2.25 2.61 18.82
C ALA A 51 1.32 3.76 18.40
N LEU A 52 1.64 4.44 17.30
CA LEU A 52 0.80 5.48 16.72
C LEU A 52 -0.47 4.86 16.13
N ASP A 53 -0.34 3.76 15.39
CA ASP A 53 -1.47 3.07 14.78
C ASP A 53 -2.51 2.69 15.81
N LEU A 54 -2.10 2.06 16.91
CA LEU A 54 -3.00 1.69 18.00
C LEU A 54 -3.63 2.92 18.68
N ALA A 55 -2.91 4.04 18.77
CA ALA A 55 -3.44 5.27 19.36
C ALA A 55 -4.54 5.92 18.51
N VAL A 56 -4.51 5.73 17.19
CA VAL A 56 -5.51 6.27 16.26
C VAL A 56 -6.58 5.25 15.84
N LEU A 57 -6.36 3.96 16.08
CA LEU A 57 -7.26 2.88 15.69
C LEU A 57 -8.57 2.92 16.49
N ARG A 58 -9.71 2.81 15.80
CA ARG A 58 -10.99 2.59 16.48
C ARG A 58 -11.11 1.16 17.01
N ALA A 59 -11.98 0.95 17.99
CA ALA A 59 -12.31 -0.40 18.45
C ALA A 59 -12.77 -1.30 17.28
N ARG A 60 -12.26 -2.53 17.25
CA ARG A 60 -12.41 -3.54 16.19
C ARG A 60 -11.84 -3.10 14.85
N GLY A 61 -10.85 -2.21 14.88
CA GLY A 61 -10.12 -1.77 13.69
C GLY A 61 -9.08 -2.79 13.23
N THR A 62 -8.58 -2.61 12.01
CA THR A 62 -7.56 -3.48 11.40
C THR A 62 -6.31 -2.67 11.07
N ILE A 63 -5.14 -3.19 11.43
CA ILE A 63 -3.83 -2.73 10.93
C ILE A 63 -3.38 -3.79 9.92
N SER A 64 -3.31 -3.42 8.65
CA SER A 64 -2.90 -4.29 7.54
C SER A 64 -1.48 -3.93 7.12
N ALA A 65 -0.51 -4.74 7.52
CA ALA A 65 0.90 -4.52 7.22
C ALA A 65 1.35 -5.34 6.00
N TYR A 66 2.05 -4.71 5.05
CA TYR A 66 2.66 -5.38 3.90
C TYR A 66 4.19 -5.23 3.83
N ALA A 67 4.75 -4.41 4.73
CA ALA A 67 6.18 -4.21 4.88
C ALA A 67 6.54 -3.95 6.35
N ASN A 68 7.84 -3.87 6.63
CA ASN A 68 8.38 -3.42 7.90
C ASN A 68 9.61 -2.54 7.66
N ASP A 69 9.40 -1.44 6.95
CA ASP A 69 10.43 -0.49 6.57
C ASP A 69 11.24 -0.03 7.80
N GLY A 70 12.55 0.01 7.64
CA GLY A 70 13.51 0.26 8.72
C GLY A 70 13.81 -0.95 9.61
N GLY A 71 13.18 -2.11 9.38
CA GLY A 71 13.59 -3.41 9.92
C GLY A 71 13.54 -3.55 11.44
N LYS A 72 12.88 -2.63 12.14
CA LYS A 72 12.81 -2.67 13.61
C LYS A 72 11.96 -3.85 14.07
N PRO A 73 12.34 -4.53 15.17
CA PRO A 73 11.46 -5.47 15.84
C PRO A 73 10.12 -4.79 16.20
N VAL A 74 9.04 -5.55 16.08
CA VAL A 74 7.69 -5.08 16.43
C VAL A 74 7.42 -5.36 17.91
N GLU A 75 7.29 -4.30 18.70
CA GLU A 75 6.91 -4.38 20.12
C GLU A 75 5.38 -4.26 20.25
N LEU A 76 4.71 -5.39 20.46
CA LEU A 76 3.25 -5.44 20.52
C LEU A 76 2.71 -5.11 21.92
N ASP A 77 1.94 -4.01 22.03
CA ASP A 77 1.13 -3.72 23.22
C ASP A 77 -0.12 -4.62 23.25
N VAL A 78 0.02 -5.78 23.89
CA VAL A 78 -1.06 -6.77 24.01
C VAL A 78 -2.28 -6.21 24.78
N PRO A 79 -2.14 -5.57 25.96
CA PRO A 79 -3.28 -4.97 26.65
C PRO A 79 -4.08 -3.98 25.80
N GLN A 80 -3.40 -3.04 25.13
CA GLN A 80 -4.08 -2.06 24.28
C GLN A 80 -4.77 -2.74 23.09
N SER A 81 -4.11 -3.71 22.46
CA SER A 81 -4.68 -4.50 21.37
C SER A 81 -5.95 -5.26 21.81
N MET A 82 -5.96 -5.79 23.04
CA MET A 82 -7.13 -6.46 23.62
C MET A 82 -8.29 -5.50 23.88
N VAL A 83 -8.02 -4.33 24.46
CA VAL A 83 -9.05 -3.29 24.69
C VAL A 83 -9.68 -2.86 23.38
N LEU A 84 -8.86 -2.66 22.35
CA LEU A 84 -9.33 -2.29 21.03
C LEU A 84 -9.97 -3.46 20.28
N ASN A 85 -9.77 -4.72 20.66
CA ASN A 85 -10.02 -5.88 19.79
C ASN A 85 -9.39 -5.67 18.40
N ALA A 86 -8.13 -5.22 18.38
CA ALA A 86 -7.42 -4.90 17.15
C ALA A 86 -7.12 -6.18 16.34
N ARG A 87 -7.23 -6.08 15.02
CA ARG A 87 -6.75 -7.11 14.08
C ARG A 87 -5.44 -6.64 13.48
N LEU A 88 -4.38 -7.42 13.63
CA LEU A 88 -3.17 -7.28 12.81
C LEU A 88 -3.27 -8.28 11.66
N GLN A 89 -3.19 -7.79 10.42
CA GLN A 89 -3.23 -8.60 9.21
C GLN A 89 -1.96 -8.38 8.42
N PHE A 90 -1.21 -9.46 8.18
CA PHE A 90 -0.01 -9.43 7.36
C PHE A 90 -0.37 -9.89 5.96
N LEU A 91 0.12 -9.17 4.95
CA LEU A 91 -0.18 -9.46 3.55
C LEU A 91 1.09 -9.47 2.71
N VAL A 92 1.29 -10.58 2.00
CA VAL A 92 2.15 -10.62 0.82
C VAL A 92 1.22 -10.92 -0.36
N LEU A 93 1.09 -9.98 -1.30
CA LEU A 93 0.10 -10.07 -2.38
C LEU A 93 0.25 -11.36 -3.19
N TYR A 94 1.50 -11.79 -3.43
CA TYR A 94 1.82 -12.96 -4.24
C TYR A 94 1.35 -14.29 -3.63
N THR A 95 1.15 -14.34 -2.31
CA THR A 95 0.73 -15.54 -1.58
C THR A 95 -0.67 -15.41 -0.98
N ALA A 96 -1.39 -14.32 -1.28
CA ALA A 96 -2.73 -14.05 -0.75
C ALA A 96 -3.81 -15.03 -1.25
N GLY A 97 -3.52 -15.74 -2.35
CA GLY A 97 -4.44 -16.69 -2.97
C GLY A 97 -5.40 -16.05 -3.97
N PRO A 98 -5.98 -16.86 -4.87
CA PRO A 98 -6.75 -16.37 -6.02
C PRO A 98 -8.06 -15.68 -5.63
N GLU A 99 -8.75 -16.13 -4.57
CA GLU A 99 -10.02 -15.55 -4.14
C GLU A 99 -9.83 -14.12 -3.60
N ALA A 100 -8.81 -13.91 -2.76
CA ALA A 100 -8.49 -12.60 -2.23
C ALA A 100 -8.06 -11.63 -3.35
N LEU A 101 -7.26 -12.12 -4.30
CA LEU A 101 -6.85 -11.32 -5.46
C LEU A 101 -8.03 -10.92 -6.33
N ALA A 102 -8.96 -11.85 -6.60
CA ALA A 102 -10.16 -11.56 -7.38
C ALA A 102 -11.04 -10.49 -6.71
N ALA A 103 -11.28 -10.63 -5.40
CA ALA A 103 -12.02 -9.63 -4.63
C ALA A 103 -11.35 -8.25 -4.67
N ALA A 104 -10.03 -8.19 -4.49
CA ALA A 104 -9.28 -6.93 -4.56
C ALA A 104 -9.37 -6.26 -5.94
N VAL A 105 -9.34 -7.05 -7.02
CA VAL A 105 -9.53 -6.53 -8.39
C VAL A 105 -10.92 -5.93 -8.55
N ASP A 106 -11.97 -6.64 -8.12
CA ASP A 106 -13.35 -6.18 -8.21
C ASP A 106 -13.58 -4.88 -7.41
N ASP A 107 -13.04 -4.81 -6.19
CA ASP A 107 -13.15 -3.65 -5.31
C ASP A 107 -12.42 -2.42 -5.89
N VAL A 108 -11.19 -2.60 -6.38
CA VAL A 108 -10.43 -1.50 -7.01
C VAL A 108 -11.12 -1.05 -8.30
N ALA A 109 -11.61 -1.98 -9.12
CA ALA A 109 -12.34 -1.64 -10.34
C ALA A 109 -13.65 -0.90 -10.06
N ALA A 110 -14.36 -1.23 -8.98
CA ALA A 110 -15.51 -0.45 -8.52
C ALA A 110 -15.09 0.97 -8.10
N ALA A 111 -14.06 1.10 -7.26
CA ALA A 111 -13.55 2.40 -6.82
C ALA A 111 -13.10 3.30 -7.98
N VAL A 112 -12.45 2.74 -9.01
CA VAL A 112 -12.08 3.48 -10.23
C VAL A 112 -13.32 3.93 -11.00
N ARG A 113 -14.32 3.05 -11.19
CA ARG A 113 -15.57 3.40 -11.90
C ARG A 113 -16.34 4.51 -11.18
N ASP A 114 -16.31 4.49 -9.85
CA ASP A 114 -16.99 5.48 -9.01
C ASP A 114 -16.18 6.78 -8.85
N GLY A 115 -15.00 6.88 -9.46
CA GLY A 115 -14.13 8.05 -9.36
C GLY A 115 -13.51 8.27 -7.99
N ALA A 116 -13.51 7.24 -7.12
CA ALA A 116 -13.00 7.30 -5.75
C ALA A 116 -11.46 7.27 -5.67
N LEU A 117 -10.77 7.05 -6.80
CA LEU A 117 -9.31 7.03 -6.90
C LEU A 117 -8.81 8.10 -7.89
N PRO A 118 -8.99 9.40 -7.56
CA PRO A 118 -8.58 10.47 -8.45
C PRO A 118 -7.05 10.57 -8.51
N LEU A 119 -6.51 10.84 -9.70
CA LEU A 119 -5.07 10.94 -9.98
C LEU A 119 -4.76 12.31 -10.58
N GLY A 120 -3.54 12.79 -10.42
CA GLY A 120 -3.11 14.08 -10.96
C GLY A 120 -2.47 14.96 -9.90
N GLU A 121 -1.83 16.03 -10.36
CA GLU A 121 -1.19 17.01 -9.48
C GLU A 121 -2.20 17.65 -8.52
N GLU A 122 -3.42 17.89 -9.00
CA GLU A 122 -4.54 18.45 -8.24
C GLU A 122 -5.02 17.55 -7.09
N HIS A 123 -4.68 16.25 -7.15
CA HIS A 123 -5.04 15.24 -6.15
C HIS A 123 -3.84 14.78 -5.32
N GLY A 124 -2.69 15.46 -5.42
CA GLY A 124 -1.47 15.10 -4.68
C GLY A 124 -0.77 13.84 -5.21
N LEU A 125 -1.16 13.36 -6.40
CA LEU A 125 -0.54 12.21 -7.05
C LEU A 125 -0.14 12.55 -8.50
N PRO A 126 0.92 13.36 -8.70
CA PRO A 126 1.43 13.71 -10.02
C PRO A 126 1.74 12.47 -10.86
N LEU A 127 1.52 12.54 -12.17
CA LEU A 127 1.81 11.46 -13.10
C LEU A 127 3.00 11.84 -13.99
N VAL A 128 4.16 11.26 -13.75
CA VAL A 128 5.36 11.45 -14.56
C VAL A 128 5.43 10.35 -15.60
N ARG A 129 5.55 10.72 -16.88
CA ARG A 129 5.49 9.77 -17.99
C ARG A 129 6.80 9.69 -18.74
N PHE A 130 7.21 8.46 -19.04
CA PHE A 130 8.34 8.15 -19.90
C PHE A 130 7.87 7.26 -21.06
N PRO A 131 8.40 7.42 -22.27
CA PRO A 131 8.21 6.43 -23.33
C PRO A 131 8.99 5.13 -23.00
N LEU A 132 8.61 4.02 -23.64
CA LEU A 132 9.19 2.70 -23.40
C LEU A 132 10.71 2.63 -23.60
N ASP A 133 11.26 3.41 -24.53
CA ASP A 133 12.71 3.49 -24.79
C ASP A 133 13.49 4.26 -23.71
N ARG A 134 12.79 4.94 -22.78
CA ARG A 134 13.35 5.71 -21.66
C ARG A 134 13.06 5.07 -20.30
N THR A 135 12.94 3.74 -20.26
CA THR A 135 12.72 2.97 -19.01
C THR A 135 13.85 3.17 -18.01
N ALA A 136 15.10 3.33 -18.45
CA ALA A 136 16.22 3.61 -17.55
C ALA A 136 16.02 4.93 -16.78
N ASP A 137 15.58 5.99 -17.46
CA ASP A 137 15.29 7.27 -16.79
C ASP A 137 14.05 7.18 -15.89
N ALA A 138 13.06 6.38 -16.28
CA ALA A 138 11.90 6.11 -15.43
C ALA A 138 12.31 5.43 -14.12
N HIS A 139 13.21 4.45 -14.17
CA HIS A 139 13.78 3.81 -12.99
C HIS A 139 14.56 4.79 -12.13
N GLN A 140 15.47 5.56 -12.74
CA GLN A 140 16.25 6.58 -12.02
C GLN A 140 15.35 7.62 -11.35
N ALA A 141 14.23 8.00 -11.98
CA ALA A 141 13.26 8.91 -11.38
C ALA A 141 12.64 8.34 -10.09
N VAL A 142 12.29 7.04 -10.09
CA VAL A 142 11.78 6.36 -8.89
C VAL A 142 12.86 6.30 -7.80
N GLU A 143 14.08 5.86 -8.14
CA GLU A 143 15.21 5.78 -7.21
C GLU A 143 15.57 7.13 -6.59
N SER A 144 15.41 8.22 -7.35
CA SER A 144 15.63 9.58 -6.86
C SER A 144 14.47 10.15 -6.01
N GLY A 145 13.42 9.38 -5.75
CA GLY A 145 12.31 9.76 -4.87
C GLY A 145 11.27 10.65 -5.54
N THR A 146 10.97 10.44 -6.83
CA THR A 146 9.90 11.18 -7.53
C THR A 146 8.57 11.04 -6.79
N ILE A 147 7.95 12.18 -6.47
CA ILE A 147 6.61 12.24 -5.87
C ILE A 147 5.54 11.91 -6.92
N GLY A 148 4.63 10.99 -6.61
CA GLY A 148 3.53 10.60 -7.48
C GLY A 148 3.70 9.21 -8.08
N LYS A 149 3.25 9.01 -9.32
CA LYS A 149 3.40 7.74 -10.05
C LYS A 149 4.18 7.95 -11.34
N VAL A 150 5.23 7.16 -11.50
CA VAL A 150 6.02 7.07 -12.74
C VAL A 150 5.36 6.03 -13.66
N LEU A 151 5.05 6.43 -14.89
CA LEU A 151 4.34 5.62 -15.86
C LEU A 151 5.19 5.45 -17.12
N VAL A 152 5.33 4.21 -17.60
CA VAL A 152 5.96 3.90 -18.89
C VAL A 152 4.88 3.70 -19.94
N SER A 153 4.95 4.47 -21.03
CA SER A 153 3.97 4.45 -22.11
C SER A 153 4.47 3.55 -23.24
N ILE A 154 3.69 2.51 -23.54
CA ILE A 154 3.94 1.55 -24.64
C ILE A 154 3.29 1.96 -25.97
N MET A 155 2.42 2.98 -25.93
CA MET A 155 1.81 3.62 -27.10
C MET A 155 1.75 5.13 -26.86
N GLU A 156 1.85 5.93 -27.92
CA GLU A 156 1.66 7.36 -27.83
C GLU A 156 0.18 7.66 -27.55
N ARG A 157 -0.11 8.30 -26.42
CA ARG A 157 -1.48 8.72 -26.09
C ARG A 157 -1.86 9.86 -27.05
N PRO A 158 -2.99 9.78 -27.76
CA PRO A 158 -3.47 10.92 -28.54
C PRO A 158 -3.68 12.14 -27.62
N PRO A 159 -3.40 13.37 -28.09
CA PRO A 159 -3.52 14.56 -27.27
C PRO A 159 -4.92 14.65 -26.67
N ALA A 160 -5.01 14.99 -25.38
CA ALA A 160 -6.28 15.09 -24.68
C ALA A 160 -7.18 16.13 -25.36
N ASP A 161 -8.39 15.72 -25.72
CA ASP A 161 -9.44 16.62 -26.21
C ASP A 161 -9.84 17.59 -25.10
N ARG A 162 -9.42 18.85 -25.23
CA ARG A 162 -9.75 19.93 -24.29
C ARG A 162 -11.23 20.38 -24.38
N SER A 163 -12.04 19.82 -25.29
CA SER A 163 -13.44 20.21 -25.49
C SER A 163 -14.44 19.46 -24.61
N ALA A 164 -14.03 18.39 -23.93
CA ALA A 164 -14.94 17.59 -23.08
C ALA A 164 -15.19 18.18 -21.68
N ASN A 165 -14.51 19.28 -21.29
CA ASN A 165 -14.72 19.94 -19.99
C ASN A 165 -15.53 21.23 -20.09
N THR A 166 -16.45 21.33 -21.06
CA THR A 166 -17.37 22.46 -21.17
C THR A 166 -18.79 21.96 -21.43
N ALA A 167 -19.50 21.60 -20.36
CA ALA A 167 -20.95 21.60 -20.30
C ALA A 167 -21.40 21.62 -18.82
N PRO A 168 -22.58 22.17 -18.52
CA PRO A 168 -22.77 23.39 -17.72
C PRO A 168 -22.88 23.18 -16.20
#